data_AF-A0ABD3W431-F1
#
_entry.id   AF-A0ABD3W431-F1
#
_cell.length_a   1.000
_cell.length_b   1.000
_cell.length_c   1.000
_cell.angle_alpha   90.00
_cell.angle_beta   90.00
_cell.angle_gamma   90.00
#
_symmetry.space_group_name_H-M   'P 1'
#
loop_
_entity.id
_entity.type
_entity.pdbx_description
1 polymer ?
#
loop_
_entity_poly.entity_id
_entity_poly.type
_entity_poly.pdbx_seq_one_letter_code
_entity_poly.pdbx_strand_id
1 'polypeptide(L)'
;DPKVKWSSKKLITLTRDPTVKRFSEKLITSTRSPRVTWSSKKLITLTRDPKVKWSSKMLITLTRDPKVKRFSEKLITSTRDPRVTWSSKKLITLTRDPKVKRFSKKLITSTRDPR
;
A
#
# COMPACT_ATOMS: atom_id res chain seq x y z
N ASP A 1 -9.12 -1.94 -19.50
CA ASP A 1 -9.77 -0.70 -19.04
C ASP A 1 -10.95 -1.09 -18.17
N PRO A 2 -11.10 -0.50 -16.97
CA PRO A 2 -11.61 0.86 -16.90
C PRO A 2 -10.53 1.87 -16.50
N LYS A 3 -10.66 3.11 -16.97
CA LYS A 3 -9.85 4.27 -16.57
C LYS A 3 -10.74 5.21 -15.75
N VAL A 4 -11.16 4.78 -14.57
CA VAL A 4 -11.96 5.66 -13.71
C VAL A 4 -11.03 6.57 -12.91
N LYS A 5 -11.13 7.89 -13.15
CA LYS A 5 -10.48 8.94 -12.36
C LYS A 5 -11.48 9.43 -11.31
N TRP A 6 -11.13 9.29 -10.04
CA TRP A 6 -11.93 9.82 -8.92
C TRP A 6 -11.13 10.89 -8.20
N SER A 7 -11.76 12.03 -7.94
CA SER A 7 -11.25 13.11 -7.08
C SER A 7 -12.31 13.47 -6.04
N SER A 8 -12.00 13.24 -4.76
CA SER A 8 -12.86 13.68 -3.65
C SER A 8 -12.03 13.97 -2.40
N LYS A 9 -12.59 14.72 -1.44
CA LYS A 9 -11.95 14.96 -0.13
C LYS A 9 -11.84 13.66 0.69
N LYS A 10 -12.88 12.83 0.67
CA LYS A 10 -12.92 11.52 1.32
C LYS A 10 -13.50 10.50 0.34
N LEU A 11 -12.87 9.34 0.22
CA LEU A 11 -13.35 8.26 -0.63
C LEU A 11 -13.24 6.93 0.13
N ILE A 12 -14.33 6.16 0.14
CA ILE A 12 -14.39 4.80 0.66
C ILE A 12 -14.85 3.91 -0.48
N THR A 13 -14.12 2.82 -0.78
CA THR A 13 -14.56 1.89 -1.83
C THR A 13 -14.21 0.44 -1.53
N LEU A 14 -15.11 -0.44 -1.97
CA LEU A 14 -14.91 -1.88 -2.07
C LEU A 14 -14.96 -2.27 -3.55
N THR A 15 -13.93 -2.97 -4.04
CA THR A 15 -13.86 -3.38 -5.46
C THR A 15 -13.15 -4.72 -5.62
N ARG A 16 -13.39 -5.40 -6.75
CA ARG A 16 -12.67 -6.60 -7.20
C ARG A 16 -12.05 -6.31 -8.57
N ASP A 17 -10.75 -6.60 -8.70
CA ASP A 17 -9.98 -6.44 -9.94
C ASP A 17 -10.00 -5.04 -10.60
N PRO A 18 -10.00 -3.91 -9.85
CA PRO A 18 -10.06 -2.61 -10.49
C PRO A 18 -8.73 -2.27 -11.19
N THR A 19 -8.85 -1.65 -12.35
CA THR A 19 -7.78 -0.83 -12.94
C THR A 19 -8.16 0.62 -12.72
N VAL A 20 -7.42 1.40 -11.93
CA VAL A 20 -7.79 2.80 -11.62
C VAL A 20 -6.59 3.67 -11.27
N LYS A 21 -6.72 4.98 -11.57
CA LYS A 21 -5.86 6.04 -11.05
C LYS A 21 -6.70 6.93 -10.14
N ARG A 22 -6.31 7.07 -8.86
CA ARG A 22 -7.11 7.83 -7.88
C ARG A 22 -6.29 8.88 -7.15
N PHE A 23 -6.92 10.02 -6.91
CA PHE A 23 -6.40 11.11 -6.09
C PHE A 23 -7.44 11.56 -5.06
N SER A 24 -7.07 11.63 -3.78
CA SER A 24 -7.98 12.13 -2.74
C SER A 24 -7.19 12.62 -1.53
N GLU A 25 -7.79 13.41 -0.65
CA GLU A 25 -7.11 13.78 0.60
C GLU A 25 -7.08 12.62 1.58
N LYS A 26 -8.21 11.92 1.74
CA LYS A 26 -8.35 10.72 2.56
C LYS A 26 -8.97 9.59 1.74
N LEU A 27 -8.22 8.49 1.60
CA LEU A 27 -8.68 7.30 0.90
C LEU A 27 -8.71 6.10 1.85
N ILE A 28 -9.84 5.40 1.90
CA ILE A 28 -9.98 4.12 2.57
C ILE A 28 -10.45 3.10 1.52
N THR A 29 -9.72 2.02 1.32
CA THR A 29 -10.11 1.00 0.33
C THR A 29 -9.98 -0.42 0.86
N SER A 30 -10.89 -1.27 0.38
CA SER A 30 -10.75 -2.71 0.43
C SER A 30 -10.80 -3.25 -0.99
N THR A 31 -9.82 -4.05 -1.40
CA THR A 31 -9.73 -4.48 -2.80
C THR A 31 -9.03 -5.82 -2.99
N ARG A 32 -9.56 -6.65 -3.89
CA ARG A 32 -8.90 -7.88 -4.36
C ARG A 32 -8.28 -7.64 -5.73
N SER A 33 -7.04 -8.07 -5.92
CA SER A 33 -6.28 -8.04 -7.18
C SER A 33 -6.21 -6.67 -7.90
N PRO A 34 -6.05 -5.51 -7.21
CA PRO A 34 -5.99 -4.22 -7.88
C PRO A 34 -4.76 -4.05 -8.75
N ARG A 35 -4.95 -3.37 -9.89
CA ARG A 35 -3.87 -2.80 -10.74
C ARG A 35 -4.01 -1.28 -10.76
N VAL A 36 -3.36 -0.60 -9.82
CA VAL A 36 -3.69 0.81 -9.56
C VAL A 36 -2.47 1.69 -9.36
N THR A 37 -2.69 3.00 -9.49
CA THR A 37 -1.79 4.04 -9.00
C THR A 37 -2.60 4.96 -8.10
N TRP A 38 -2.23 5.04 -6.81
CA TRP A 38 -2.94 5.90 -5.85
C TRP A 38 -2.02 6.97 -5.29
N SER A 39 -2.56 8.18 -5.19
CA SER A 39 -1.94 9.32 -4.52
C SER A 39 -2.92 9.94 -3.53
N SER A 40 -2.50 10.15 -2.28
CA SER A 40 -3.35 10.85 -1.29
C SER A 40 -2.55 11.45 -0.14
N LYS A 41 -3.15 12.35 0.66
CA LYS A 41 -2.51 12.80 1.90
C LYS A 41 -2.50 11.67 2.95
N LYS A 42 -3.63 10.99 3.11
CA LYS A 42 -3.79 9.83 4.01
C LYS A 42 -4.44 8.66 3.26
N LEU A 43 -3.76 7.52 3.26
CA LEU A 43 -4.22 6.28 2.62
C LEU A 43 -4.29 5.15 3.64
N ILE A 44 -5.45 4.52 3.75
CA ILE A 44 -5.67 3.31 4.55
C ILE A 44 -6.20 2.22 3.62
N THR A 45 -5.55 1.05 3.58
CA THR A 45 -5.92 0.00 2.61
C THR A 45 -5.89 -1.40 3.19
N LEU A 46 -6.85 -2.20 2.78
CA LEU A 46 -6.86 -3.65 2.91
C LEU A 46 -6.83 -4.26 1.52
N THR A 47 -5.79 -5.01 1.18
CA THR A 47 -5.64 -5.55 -0.18
C THR A 47 -5.13 -6.98 -0.21
N ARG A 48 -5.58 -7.73 -1.21
CA ARG A 48 -5.09 -9.08 -1.53
C ARG A 48 -4.59 -9.09 -2.98
N ASP A 49 -3.41 -9.65 -3.21
CA ASP A 49 -2.76 -9.75 -4.52
C ASP A 49 -2.57 -8.41 -5.30
N PRO A 50 -2.24 -7.27 -4.66
CA PRO A 50 -2.13 -6.00 -5.37
C PRO A 50 -0.87 -5.91 -6.25
N LYS A 51 -1.04 -5.35 -7.46
CA LYS A 51 0.05 -4.89 -8.35
C LYS A 51 -0.01 -3.37 -8.52
N VAL A 52 0.74 -2.64 -7.68
CA VAL A 52 0.38 -1.23 -7.39
C VAL A 52 1.58 -0.33 -7.11
N LYS A 53 1.44 0.95 -7.45
CA LYS A 53 2.31 2.05 -6.97
C LYS A 53 1.52 2.98 -6.04
N TRP A 54 2.03 3.21 -4.83
CA TRP A 54 1.43 4.10 -3.83
C TRP A 54 2.33 5.27 -3.47
N SER A 55 1.74 6.46 -3.44
CA SER A 55 2.36 7.68 -2.91
C SER A 55 1.44 8.36 -1.90
N SER A 56 1.90 8.62 -0.69
CA SER A 56 1.11 9.41 0.27
C SER A 56 1.95 10.05 1.37
N LYS A 57 1.44 11.09 2.06
CA LYS A 57 2.14 11.57 3.27
C LYS A 57 2.11 10.50 4.38
N MET A 58 0.94 9.88 4.56
CA MET A 58 0.72 8.81 5.53
C MET A 58 0.04 7.62 4.88
N LEU A 59 0.68 6.46 4.99
CA LEU A 59 0.25 5.20 4.40
C LEU A 59 0.09 4.13 5.49
N ILE A 60 -1.11 3.58 5.65
CA ILE A 60 -1.40 2.42 6.50
C ILE A 60 -1.97 1.30 5.64
N THR A 61 -1.37 0.11 5.70
CA THR A 61 -1.74 -0.97 4.79
C THR A 61 -1.71 -2.33 5.47
N LEU A 62 -2.76 -3.12 5.28
CA LEU A 62 -2.77 -4.56 5.52
C LEU A 62 -2.83 -5.26 4.17
N THR A 63 -1.87 -6.16 3.89
CA THR A 63 -1.75 -6.73 2.55
C THR A 63 -1.29 -8.18 2.54
N ARG A 64 -1.85 -8.99 1.64
CA ARG A 64 -1.42 -10.35 1.35
C ARG A 64 -0.90 -10.45 -0.08
N ASP A 65 0.24 -11.10 -0.26
CA ASP A 65 0.87 -11.36 -1.57
C ASP A 65 1.14 -10.10 -2.45
N PRO A 66 1.58 -8.95 -1.90
CA PRO A 66 1.77 -7.75 -2.71
C PRO A 66 2.97 -7.82 -3.64
N LYS A 67 2.80 -7.27 -4.84
CA LYS A 67 3.87 -6.90 -5.78
C LYS A 67 3.84 -5.38 -6.01
N VAL A 68 4.45 -4.61 -5.12
CA VAL A 68 4.24 -3.15 -5.08
C VAL A 68 5.49 -2.31 -4.81
N LYS A 69 5.45 -1.04 -5.22
CA LYS A 69 6.37 0.03 -4.79
C LYS A 69 5.60 1.06 -3.96
N ARG A 70 6.11 1.40 -2.77
CA ARG A 70 5.46 2.37 -1.87
C ARG A 70 6.40 3.49 -1.49
N PHE A 71 5.90 4.71 -1.58
CA PHE A 71 6.58 5.92 -1.14
C PHE A 71 5.69 6.71 -0.17
N SER A 72 6.22 7.05 1.00
CA SER A 72 5.49 7.92 1.93
C SER A 72 6.37 8.60 2.97
N GLU A 73 5.91 9.68 3.61
CA GLU A 73 6.66 10.21 4.76
C GLU A 73 6.57 9.27 5.96
N LYS A 74 5.38 8.74 6.25
CA LYS A 74 5.12 7.74 7.28
C LYS A 74 4.45 6.51 6.66
N LEU A 75 5.11 5.36 6.74
CA LEU A 75 4.59 4.07 6.28
C LEU A 75 4.42 3.14 7.48
N ILE A 76 3.20 2.63 7.66
CA ILE A 76 2.88 1.55 8.60
C ILE A 76 2.27 0.40 7.80
N THR A 77 2.84 -0.80 7.88
CA THR A 77 2.35 -1.93 7.09
C THR A 77 2.42 -3.24 7.85
N SER A 78 1.40 -4.07 7.64
CA SER A 78 1.40 -5.48 7.98
C SER A 78 1.22 -6.29 6.70
N THR A 79 2.13 -7.25 6.46
CA THR A 79 2.23 -7.90 5.16
C THR A 79 2.59 -9.37 5.25
N ARG A 80 1.92 -10.20 4.45
CA ARG A 80 2.27 -11.62 4.27
C ARG A 80 2.75 -11.86 2.84
N ASP A 81 3.83 -12.61 2.69
CA ASP A 81 4.44 -12.98 1.41
C ASP A 81 4.78 -11.79 0.47
N PRO A 82 5.33 -10.66 0.98
CA PRO A 82 5.57 -9.48 0.15
C PRO A 82 6.72 -9.63 -0.85
N ARG A 83 6.52 -9.10 -2.06
CA ARG A 83 7.56 -8.76 -3.02
C ARG A 83 7.54 -7.26 -3.30
N VAL A 84 8.23 -6.48 -2.46
CA VAL A 84 7.99 -5.01 -2.41
C VAL A 84 9.25 -4.17 -2.24
N THR A 85 9.14 -2.91 -2.66
CA THR A 85 10.12 -1.87 -2.34
C THR A 85 9.42 -0.75 -1.57
N TRP A 86 9.95 -0.41 -0.40
CA TRP A 86 9.45 0.63 0.47
C TRP A 86 10.47 1.75 0.64
N SER A 87 9.99 2.99 0.50
CA SER A 87 10.78 4.19 0.78
C SER A 87 9.98 5.14 1.65
N SER A 88 10.52 5.50 2.81
CA SER A 88 9.85 6.46 3.71
C SER A 88 10.76 7.15 4.72
N LYS A 89 10.36 8.31 5.25
CA LYS A 89 11.11 8.93 6.36
C LYS A 89 10.99 8.08 7.64
N LYS A 90 9.77 7.59 7.94
CA LYS A 90 9.48 6.68 9.06
C LYS A 90 8.77 5.43 8.53
N LEU A 91 9.36 4.27 8.78
CA LEU A 91 8.88 2.96 8.34
C LEU A 91 8.62 2.06 9.55
N ILE A 92 7.39 1.56 9.67
CA ILE A 92 6.99 0.54 10.66
C ILE A 92 6.42 -0.65 9.89
N THR A 93 7.03 -1.83 10.03
CA THR A 93 6.66 -3.00 9.22
C THR A 93 6.53 -4.26 10.06
N LEU A 94 5.41 -4.95 9.95
CA LEU A 94 5.26 -6.35 10.31
C LEU A 94 5.23 -7.17 9.03
N THR A 95 6.15 -8.13 8.87
CA THR A 95 6.22 -8.96 7.67
C THR A 95 6.35 -10.44 7.99
N ARG A 96 5.65 -11.27 7.23
CA ARG A 96 5.84 -12.72 7.21
C ARG A 96 6.29 -13.14 5.80
N ASP A 97 7.29 -14.01 5.71
CA ASP A 97 7.83 -14.54 4.43
C ASP A 97 8.30 -13.46 3.41
N PRO A 98 9.13 -12.45 3.80
CA PRO A 98 9.40 -11.30 2.95
C PRO A 98 10.47 -11.48 1.88
N LYS A 99 10.22 -10.90 0.68
CA LYS A 99 11.24 -10.46 -0.29
C LYS A 99 11.15 -8.95 -0.48
N VAL A 100 11.84 -8.19 0.38
CA VAL A 100 11.65 -6.74 0.48
C VAL A 100 12.94 -5.93 0.41
N LYS A 101 12.86 -4.75 -0.21
CA LYS A 101 13.87 -3.69 -0.12
C LYS A 101 13.28 -2.51 0.66
N ARG A 102 14.02 -1.98 1.63
CA ARG A 102 13.56 -0.92 2.54
C ARG A 102 14.57 0.22 2.57
N PHE A 103 14.07 1.44 2.37
CA PHE A 103 14.84 2.67 2.47
C PHE A 103 14.14 3.59 3.46
N SER A 104 14.75 3.82 4.63
CA SER A 104 14.15 4.71 5.62
C SER A 104 15.13 5.34 6.59
N LYS A 105 14.84 6.58 7.02
CA LYS A 105 15.61 7.27 8.07
C LYS A 105 15.33 6.67 9.45
N LYS A 106 14.08 6.30 9.73
CA LYS A 106 13.70 5.57 10.95
C LYS A 106 12.97 4.29 10.56
N LEU A 107 13.47 3.15 11.04
CA LEU A 107 12.94 1.83 10.75
C LEU A 107 12.59 1.09 12.05
N ILE A 108 11.36 0.61 12.13
CA ILE A 108 10.92 -0.39 13.12
C ILE A 108 10.39 -1.58 12.33
N THR A 109 10.93 -2.77 12.57
CA THR A 109 10.52 -3.96 11.85
C THR A 109 10.36 -5.16 12.78
N SER A 110 9.32 -5.95 12.52
CA SER A 110 9.19 -7.32 13.00
C SER A 110 9.02 -8.22 11.78
N THR A 111 9.87 -9.24 11.67
CA THR A 111 9.88 -10.18 10.55
C THR A 111 9.75 -11.58 11.10
N ARG A 112 8.80 -12.36 10.57
CA ARG A 112 8.68 -13.80 10.82
C ARG A 112 8.96 -14.56 9.53
N ASP A 113 10.05 -15.30 9.51
CA ASP A 113 10.34 -16.27 8.47
C ASP A 113 10.03 -17.65 9.08
N PRO A 114 9.10 -18.46 8.54
CA PRO A 114 8.81 -19.81 8.98
C PRO A 114 9.85 -20.85 8.51
N ARG A 115 10.96 -20.41 7.89
CA ARG A 115 12.14 -21.26 7.69
C ARG A 115 12.74 -21.72 9.01
#